data_AF-A0A934VEX4-F1
#
_entry.id   AF-A0A934VEX4-F1
#
_cell.length_a   1.000
_cell.length_b   1.000
_cell.length_c   1.000
_cell.angle_alpha   90.00
_cell.angle_beta   90.00
_cell.angle_gamma   90.00
#
_symmetry.space_group_name_H-M   'P 1'
#
loop_
_entity.id
_entity.type
_entity.pdbx_description
1 polymer ?
#
loop_
_entity_poly.entity_id
_entity_poly.type
_entity_poly.pdbx_seq_one_letter_code
_entity_poly.pdbx_strand_id
1 'polypeptide(L)'
;MKGLIVLWNLVVVAVVAADDFKHLSGAGADAACDGVGFRNTSAWGREFSEWARGRTKFLPADWKQRFQLVEPPANSSARTRAELEFLVEQMEKREQHQEAINREILVENFRFGDHRYEDLITRKEFSKTGELLKLAYLDLTVVTFVFKQRFDRVRPSVLAGRLEIPLSSSIEIPGHPAYPSGHATGAYGLAYLLQELNPDQAGRYLEDARRIGENREVAGVHFPSDTEAGRLLARQIVDGLLSNSSFVRLLEEARSEWK
;
A
#
# COMPACT_ATOMS: atom_id res chain seq x y z
N MET A 1 6.05 27.59 -29.34
CA MET A 1 5.32 28.23 -28.24
C MET A 1 5.62 27.45 -26.98
N LYS A 2 6.42 28.05 -26.09
CA LYS A 2 6.84 27.47 -24.80
C LYS A 2 5.92 28.03 -23.71
N GLY A 3 5.56 27.18 -22.75
CA GLY A 3 5.14 27.63 -21.42
C GLY A 3 3.67 27.37 -21.10
N LEU A 4 3.43 26.41 -20.19
CA LEU A 4 2.82 26.69 -18.89
C LEU A 4 2.96 25.42 -18.02
N ILE A 5 3.97 25.39 -17.16
CA ILE A 5 4.00 24.47 -16.01
C ILE A 5 3.48 25.30 -14.85
N VAL A 6 2.28 24.99 -14.37
CA VAL A 6 1.68 25.63 -13.20
C VAL A 6 2.24 24.94 -11.97
N LEU A 7 3.20 25.61 -11.31
CA LEU A 7 3.74 25.26 -10.00
C LEU A 7 2.74 25.67 -8.92
N TRP A 8 2.12 24.71 -8.25
CA TRP A 8 1.45 24.95 -6.97
C TRP A 8 2.48 24.79 -5.84
N ASN A 9 3.12 25.89 -5.45
CA ASN A 9 3.90 25.98 -4.21
C ASN A 9 2.97 26.42 -3.08
N LEU A 10 2.47 25.48 -2.28
CA LEU A 10 1.90 25.78 -0.97
C LEU A 10 3.00 25.60 0.08
N VAL A 11 3.52 26.73 0.53
CA VAL A 11 4.38 26.85 1.71
C VAL A 11 3.52 26.57 2.95
N VAL A 12 3.75 25.44 3.61
CA VAL A 12 3.24 25.21 4.97
C VAL A 12 4.34 25.60 5.94
N VAL A 13 4.20 26.79 6.54
CA VAL A 13 5.00 27.23 7.68
C VAL A 13 4.55 26.42 8.90
N ALA A 14 5.43 25.55 9.41
CA ALA A 14 5.23 24.86 10.67
C ALA A 14 5.43 25.84 11.83
N VAL A 15 4.33 26.25 12.47
CA VAL A 15 4.36 26.83 13.81
C VAL A 15 4.20 25.67 14.79
N VAL A 16 5.27 25.35 15.52
CA VAL A 16 5.26 24.35 16.58
C VAL A 16 4.65 25.00 17.82
N ALA A 17 3.31 24.97 17.91
CA ALA A 17 2.62 25.13 19.18
C ALA A 17 2.73 23.79 19.94
N ALA A 18 3.04 23.84 21.23
CA ALA A 18 2.96 22.67 22.09
C ALA A 18 1.51 22.14 22.06
N ASP A 19 1.34 20.95 21.50
CA ASP A 19 0.07 20.48 20.97
C ASP A 19 -0.76 19.84 22.10
N ASP A 20 -1.80 20.55 22.58
CA ASP A 20 -2.82 20.02 23.50
C ASP A 20 -3.57 18.81 22.92
N PHE A 21 -3.34 18.48 21.65
CA PHE A 21 -3.85 17.31 20.93
C PHE A 21 -2.92 16.10 20.97
N LYS A 22 -1.92 16.03 21.87
CA LYS A 22 -1.06 14.84 22.06
C LYS A 22 -1.85 13.54 22.29
N HIS A 23 -3.06 13.65 22.83
CA HIS A 23 -3.99 12.53 23.03
C HIS A 23 -4.70 12.07 21.74
N LEU A 24 -4.71 12.89 20.69
CA LEU A 24 -5.20 12.59 19.33
C LEU A 24 -4.05 12.33 18.33
N SER A 25 -2.80 12.62 18.69
CA SER A 25 -1.65 12.72 17.77
C SER A 25 -1.00 11.39 17.37
N GLY A 26 -1.63 10.25 17.66
CA GLY A 26 -0.99 8.94 17.49
C GLY A 26 0.14 8.67 18.48
N ALA A 27 0.36 9.53 19.49
CA ALA A 27 1.26 9.26 20.59
C ALA A 27 0.61 8.22 21.52
N GLY A 28 1.39 7.20 21.86
CA GLY A 28 0.94 6.13 22.74
C GLY A 28 1.00 6.53 24.22
N ALA A 29 0.17 5.90 25.03
CA ALA A 29 0.08 6.09 26.48
C ALA A 29 0.51 4.85 27.28
N ASP A 30 0.71 3.71 26.63
CA ASP A 30 1.08 2.44 27.25
C ASP A 30 2.24 1.79 26.50
N ALA A 31 3.45 1.91 27.07
CA ALA A 31 4.67 1.39 26.49
C ALA A 31 4.66 -0.14 26.30
N ALA A 32 3.93 -0.90 27.12
CA ALA A 32 3.82 -2.34 26.95
C ALA A 32 2.96 -2.70 25.74
N CYS A 33 1.85 -1.98 25.54
CA CYS A 33 1.01 -2.10 24.36
C CYS A 33 1.73 -1.59 23.10
N ASP A 34 2.38 -0.43 23.18
CA ASP A 34 3.08 0.21 22.06
C ASP A 34 4.35 -0.53 21.64
N GLY A 35 4.95 -1.30 22.55
CA GLY A 35 6.06 -2.20 22.24
C GLY A 35 5.67 -3.43 21.44
N VAL A 36 4.37 -3.71 21.23
CA VAL A 36 3.91 -4.87 20.44
C VAL A 36 4.14 -4.61 18.95
N GLY A 37 4.97 -5.46 18.34
CA GLY A 37 5.35 -5.40 16.93
C GLY A 37 5.22 -6.76 16.26
N PHE A 38 5.41 -6.81 14.95
CA PHE A 38 5.35 -8.07 14.22
C PHE A 38 6.45 -9.05 14.68
N ARG A 39 7.70 -8.60 14.86
CA ARG A 39 8.80 -9.47 15.31
C ARG A 39 8.61 -10.13 16.68
N ASN A 40 7.77 -9.56 17.54
CA ASN A 40 7.48 -10.15 18.86
C ASN A 40 6.13 -10.88 18.93
N THR A 41 5.42 -10.98 17.79
CA THR A 41 4.15 -11.70 17.67
C THR A 41 4.19 -12.81 16.62
N SER A 42 5.15 -12.78 15.70
CA SER A 42 5.29 -13.78 14.63
C SER A 42 6.71 -13.80 14.06
N ALA A 43 6.96 -14.72 13.13
CA ALA A 43 8.20 -14.85 12.39
C ALA A 43 8.02 -14.40 10.94
N TRP A 44 9.06 -13.79 10.39
CA TRP A 44 9.08 -13.41 8.97
C TRP A 44 9.09 -14.66 8.07
N GLY A 45 8.20 -14.68 7.07
CA GLY A 45 8.30 -15.61 5.95
C GLY A 45 9.62 -15.40 5.20
N ARG A 46 10.17 -16.50 4.68
CA ARG A 46 11.51 -16.50 4.04
C ARG A 46 11.49 -15.60 2.81
N GLU A 47 10.50 -15.80 1.95
CA GLU A 47 10.25 -15.07 0.71
C GLU A 47 10.09 -13.56 0.95
N PHE A 48 9.35 -13.16 2.00
CA PHE A 48 9.14 -11.75 2.34
C PHE A 48 10.41 -11.07 2.84
N SER A 49 11.25 -11.81 3.56
CA SER A 49 12.54 -11.30 4.05
C SER A 49 13.52 -11.02 2.92
N GLU A 50 13.44 -11.77 1.82
CA GLU A 50 14.27 -11.55 0.64
C GLU A 50 13.89 -10.24 -0.07
N TRP A 51 12.61 -9.92 -0.16
CA TRP A 51 12.15 -8.64 -0.73
C TRP A 51 12.66 -7.42 0.03
N ALA A 52 12.68 -7.47 1.37
CA ALA A 52 13.22 -6.37 2.19
C ALA A 52 14.73 -6.14 1.96
N ARG A 53 15.46 -7.14 1.45
CA ARG A 53 16.89 -7.05 1.08
C ARG A 53 17.10 -6.83 -0.42
N GLY A 54 16.03 -6.77 -1.19
CA GLY A 54 16.05 -6.59 -2.63
C GLY A 54 16.64 -5.26 -3.07
N ARG A 55 16.92 -5.15 -4.37
CA ARG A 55 17.37 -3.91 -5.01
C ARG A 55 16.28 -3.43 -5.98
N THR A 56 16.03 -2.14 -5.96
CA THR A 56 15.16 -1.46 -6.92
C THR A 56 15.89 -1.33 -8.26
N LYS A 57 15.15 -1.38 -9.37
CA LYS A 57 15.65 -1.35 -10.73
C LYS A 57 15.68 0.07 -11.31
N PHE A 58 14.64 0.86 -11.07
CA PHE A 58 14.47 2.16 -11.72
C PHE A 58 14.48 3.33 -10.75
N LEU A 59 14.24 3.09 -9.46
CA LEU A 59 14.27 4.12 -8.45
C LEU A 59 15.67 4.71 -8.23
N PRO A 60 15.78 6.00 -7.88
CA PRO A 60 17.05 6.66 -7.64
C PRO A 60 17.78 6.04 -6.44
N ALA A 61 19.12 6.05 -6.43
CA ALA A 61 19.92 5.38 -5.39
C ALA A 61 19.61 5.87 -3.96
N ASP A 62 19.13 7.10 -3.82
CA ASP A 62 18.77 7.76 -2.57
C ASP A 62 17.26 7.70 -2.26
N TRP A 63 16.51 6.79 -2.89
CA TRP A 63 15.06 6.68 -2.66
C TRP A 63 14.70 6.48 -1.18
N LYS A 64 15.58 5.82 -0.40
CA LYS A 64 15.38 5.58 1.05
C LYS A 64 15.37 6.88 1.87
N GLN A 65 16.05 7.92 1.40
CA GLN A 65 16.03 9.24 2.03
C GLN A 65 14.85 10.08 1.54
N ARG A 66 14.44 9.89 0.28
CA ARG A 66 13.37 10.65 -0.37
C ARG A 66 11.98 10.22 0.06
N PHE A 67 11.74 8.92 0.14
CA PHE A 67 10.41 8.40 0.42
C PHE A 67 10.14 8.47 1.92
N GLN A 68 9.00 9.06 2.29
CA GLN A 68 8.62 9.24 3.67
C GLN A 68 7.16 8.81 3.86
N LEU A 69 6.92 8.13 4.97
CA LEU A 69 5.58 7.84 5.47
C LEU A 69 5.51 8.38 6.89
N VAL A 70 4.32 8.83 7.27
CA VAL A 70 4.01 9.08 8.68
C VAL A 70 4.21 7.77 9.45
N GLU A 71 4.64 7.85 10.70
CA GLU A 71 4.68 6.65 11.54
C GLU A 71 3.27 6.09 11.73
N PRO A 72 3.11 4.76 11.83
CA PRO A 72 1.82 4.20 12.19
C PRO A 72 1.39 4.73 13.57
N PRO A 73 0.08 4.95 13.80
CA PRO A 73 -0.41 5.32 15.12
C PRO A 73 0.04 4.31 16.18
N ALA A 74 0.44 4.79 17.35
CA ALA A 74 0.82 3.90 18.46
C ALA A 74 -0.34 2.97 18.84
N ASN A 75 -0.03 1.74 19.26
CA ASN A 75 -1.03 0.70 19.50
C ASN A 75 -2.07 1.12 20.57
N SER A 76 -1.63 1.82 21.61
CA SER A 76 -2.47 2.30 22.71
C SER A 76 -3.20 3.62 22.41
N SER A 77 -2.96 4.24 21.26
CA SER A 77 -3.56 5.52 20.91
C SER A 77 -5.07 5.43 20.66
N ALA A 78 -5.78 6.54 20.89
CA ALA A 78 -7.21 6.65 20.57
C ALA A 78 -7.49 6.37 19.08
N ARG A 79 -6.55 6.74 18.20
CA ARG A 79 -6.64 6.46 16.76
C ARG A 79 -6.63 4.96 16.47
N THR A 80 -5.68 4.20 17.03
CA THR A 80 -5.65 2.75 16.83
C THR A 80 -6.90 2.07 17.40
N ARG A 81 -7.40 2.53 18.55
CA ARG A 81 -8.66 2.03 19.11
C ARG A 81 -9.84 2.24 18.15
N ALA A 82 -9.99 3.46 17.62
CA ALA A 82 -11.04 3.77 16.65
C ALA A 82 -10.90 2.95 15.36
N GLU A 83 -9.67 2.70 14.89
CA GLU A 83 -9.44 1.81 13.75
C GLU A 83 -9.87 0.37 14.04
N LEU A 84 -9.60 -0.16 15.24
CA LEU A 84 -10.03 -1.51 15.62
C LEU A 84 -11.56 -1.61 15.73
N GLU A 85 -12.21 -0.61 16.32
CA GLU A 85 -13.68 -0.53 16.41
C GLU A 85 -14.32 -0.49 15.01
N PHE A 86 -13.78 0.36 14.11
CA PHE A 86 -14.20 0.40 12.70
C PHE A 86 -14.05 -0.96 12.02
N LEU A 87 -12.95 -1.68 12.26
CA LEU A 87 -12.73 -3.00 11.66
C LEU A 87 -13.70 -4.06 12.19
N VAL A 88 -14.15 -3.95 13.45
CA VAL A 88 -15.21 -4.82 13.99
C VAL A 88 -16.51 -4.58 13.21
N GLU A 89 -16.89 -3.33 12.94
CA GLU A 89 -18.06 -3.03 12.10
C GLU A 89 -17.90 -3.56 10.67
N GLN A 90 -16.69 -3.49 10.10
CA GLN A 90 -16.44 -4.02 8.75
C GLN A 90 -16.62 -5.55 8.67
N MET A 91 -16.61 -6.28 9.79
CA MET A 91 -16.82 -7.73 9.78
C MET A 91 -18.19 -8.12 9.22
N GLU A 92 -19.20 -7.26 9.34
CA GLU A 92 -20.55 -7.49 8.80
C GLU A 92 -20.54 -7.60 7.26
N LYS A 93 -19.56 -6.99 6.59
CA LYS A 93 -19.43 -7.03 5.13
C LYS A 93 -18.71 -8.29 4.62
N ARG A 94 -18.18 -9.13 5.51
CA ARG A 94 -17.33 -10.27 5.13
C ARG A 94 -18.03 -11.23 4.20
N GLU A 95 -19.27 -11.61 4.49
CA GLU A 95 -20.01 -12.57 3.66
C GLU A 95 -20.08 -12.09 2.20
N GLN A 96 -20.47 -10.83 1.98
CA GLN A 96 -20.54 -10.22 0.65
C GLN A 96 -19.17 -10.08 -0.01
N HIS A 97 -18.11 -9.80 0.75
CA HIS A 97 -16.78 -9.52 0.22
C HIS A 97 -15.87 -10.75 0.12
N GLN A 98 -16.23 -11.89 0.73
CA GLN A 98 -15.28 -13.01 0.97
C GLN A 98 -14.70 -13.58 -0.33
N GLU A 99 -15.49 -13.68 -1.40
CA GLU A 99 -15.01 -14.17 -2.68
C GLU A 99 -13.93 -13.24 -3.26
N ALA A 100 -14.19 -11.92 -3.27
CA ALA A 100 -13.22 -10.93 -3.71
C ALA A 100 -11.98 -10.92 -2.80
N ILE A 101 -12.18 -11.05 -1.49
CA ILE A 101 -11.10 -11.14 -0.50
C ILE A 101 -10.17 -12.31 -0.82
N ASN A 102 -10.73 -13.51 -1.04
CA ASN A 102 -9.97 -14.72 -1.33
C ASN A 102 -9.24 -14.62 -2.67
N ARG A 103 -9.93 -14.13 -3.71
CA ARG A 103 -9.35 -13.95 -5.04
C ARG A 103 -8.15 -13.02 -5.00
N GLU A 104 -8.28 -11.90 -4.31
CA GLU A 104 -7.25 -10.84 -4.22
C GLU A 104 -6.19 -11.11 -3.17
N ILE A 105 -6.08 -12.33 -2.63
CA ILE A 105 -4.87 -12.72 -1.92
C ILE A 105 -3.68 -12.67 -2.87
N LEU A 106 -3.86 -13.14 -4.11
CA LEU A 106 -2.84 -13.20 -5.15
C LEU A 106 -2.92 -11.97 -6.06
N VAL A 107 -1.77 -11.33 -6.33
CA VAL A 107 -1.69 -10.13 -7.17
C VAL A 107 -2.11 -10.42 -8.60
N GLU A 108 -1.81 -11.63 -9.09
CA GLU A 108 -2.21 -12.15 -10.40
C GLU A 108 -3.71 -11.99 -10.63
N ASN A 109 -4.50 -12.04 -9.56
CA ASN A 109 -5.94 -11.95 -9.58
C ASN A 109 -6.53 -10.55 -9.36
N PHE A 110 -5.69 -9.53 -9.19
CA PHE A 110 -6.18 -8.15 -9.14
C PHE A 110 -6.88 -7.81 -10.46
N ARG A 111 -8.05 -7.19 -10.37
CA ARG A 111 -8.78 -6.70 -11.56
C ARG A 111 -8.71 -5.18 -11.59
N PHE A 112 -8.44 -4.66 -12.78
CA PHE A 112 -8.44 -3.24 -13.11
C PHE A 112 -9.25 -3.04 -14.37
N GLY A 113 -10.43 -2.45 -14.21
CA GLY A 113 -11.39 -2.35 -15.28
C GLY A 113 -11.82 -3.73 -15.79
N ASP A 114 -11.61 -3.98 -17.08
CA ASP A 114 -11.97 -5.24 -17.73
C ASP A 114 -10.86 -6.30 -17.67
N HIS A 115 -9.66 -5.90 -17.25
CA HIS A 115 -8.49 -6.77 -17.27
C HIS A 115 -8.13 -7.29 -15.88
N ARG A 116 -7.68 -8.53 -15.82
CA ARG A 116 -6.95 -9.05 -14.67
C ARG A 116 -5.47 -8.75 -14.83
N TYR A 117 -4.74 -8.52 -13.73
CA TYR A 117 -3.30 -8.27 -13.76
C TYR A 117 -2.54 -9.38 -14.50
N GLU A 118 -2.88 -10.64 -14.27
CA GLU A 118 -2.31 -11.77 -15.01
C GLU A 118 -2.48 -11.64 -16.54
N ASP A 119 -3.65 -11.21 -17.02
CA ASP A 119 -3.89 -11.01 -18.45
C ASP A 119 -2.96 -9.93 -19.01
N LEU A 120 -2.80 -8.83 -18.28
CA LEU A 120 -1.93 -7.71 -18.67
C LEU A 120 -0.44 -8.09 -18.73
N ILE A 121 -0.01 -9.12 -18.00
CA ILE A 121 1.42 -9.52 -17.94
C ILE A 121 1.77 -10.76 -18.76
N THR A 122 0.76 -11.48 -19.27
CA THR A 122 0.92 -12.75 -20.01
C THR A 122 0.47 -12.68 -21.45
N ARG A 123 -0.58 -11.89 -21.77
CA ARG A 123 -1.14 -11.86 -23.13
C ARG A 123 -0.25 -11.11 -24.10
N LYS A 124 -0.20 -11.60 -25.34
CA LYS A 124 0.73 -11.10 -26.36
C LYS A 124 0.40 -9.66 -26.79
N GLU A 125 -0.87 -9.29 -26.81
CA GLU A 125 -1.32 -7.93 -27.12
C GLU A 125 -0.88 -6.90 -26.08
N PHE A 126 -0.54 -7.33 -24.85
CA PHE A 126 -0.05 -6.50 -23.75
C PHE A 126 1.43 -6.75 -23.46
N SER A 127 2.23 -7.12 -24.46
CA SER A 127 3.64 -7.49 -24.26
C SER A 127 4.48 -6.39 -23.58
N LYS A 128 4.31 -5.14 -24.00
CA LYS A 128 5.04 -3.97 -23.49
C LYS A 128 4.45 -3.47 -22.18
N THR A 129 3.12 -3.48 -22.08
CA THR A 129 2.39 -3.22 -20.85
C THR A 129 2.82 -4.20 -19.76
N GLY A 130 2.87 -5.49 -20.07
CA GLY A 130 3.27 -6.53 -19.14
C GLY A 130 4.70 -6.38 -18.67
N GLU A 131 5.64 -6.04 -19.57
CA GLU A 131 7.02 -5.72 -19.19
C GLU A 131 7.09 -4.53 -18.23
N LEU A 132 6.42 -3.42 -18.56
CA LEU A 132 6.35 -2.22 -17.72
C LEU A 132 5.82 -2.55 -16.32
N LEU A 133 4.66 -3.20 -16.24
CA LEU A 133 3.98 -3.45 -14.97
C LEU A 133 4.75 -4.44 -14.10
N LYS A 134 5.31 -5.52 -14.66
CA LYS A 134 6.14 -6.47 -13.89
C LYS A 134 7.37 -5.80 -13.28
N LEU A 135 8.05 -4.94 -14.04
CA LEU A 135 9.24 -4.26 -13.53
C LEU A 135 8.89 -3.16 -12.53
N ALA A 136 7.77 -2.45 -12.70
CA ALA A 136 7.27 -1.53 -11.70
C ALA A 136 6.90 -2.25 -10.38
N TYR A 137 6.23 -3.41 -10.50
CA TYR A 137 5.79 -4.19 -9.34
C TYR A 137 6.96 -4.74 -8.51
N LEU A 138 8.10 -5.04 -9.15
CA LEU A 138 9.34 -5.37 -8.45
C LEU A 138 9.78 -4.23 -7.50
N ASP A 139 9.85 -2.99 -8.01
CA ASP A 139 10.27 -1.84 -7.20
C ASP A 139 9.24 -1.51 -6.12
N LEU A 140 7.94 -1.59 -6.44
CA LEU A 140 6.85 -1.47 -5.47
C LEU A 140 7.01 -2.45 -4.31
N THR A 141 7.32 -3.71 -4.63
CA THR A 141 7.50 -4.79 -3.65
C THR A 141 8.71 -4.53 -2.77
N VAL A 142 9.89 -4.26 -3.35
CA VAL A 142 11.13 -4.02 -2.59
C VAL A 142 10.95 -2.86 -1.62
N VAL A 143 10.44 -1.72 -2.11
CA VAL A 143 10.26 -0.53 -1.25
C VAL A 143 9.27 -0.84 -0.13
N THR A 144 8.12 -1.43 -0.44
CA THR A 144 7.11 -1.79 0.57
C THR A 144 7.69 -2.65 1.69
N PHE A 145 8.47 -3.67 1.34
CA PHE A 145 9.03 -4.58 2.34
C PHE A 145 10.15 -3.95 3.19
N VAL A 146 10.91 -2.98 2.63
CA VAL A 146 11.84 -2.17 3.43
C VAL A 146 11.09 -1.32 4.46
N PHE A 147 9.98 -0.69 4.08
CA PHE A 147 9.16 0.08 5.03
C PHE A 147 8.49 -0.81 6.08
N LYS A 148 8.00 -1.99 5.69
CA LYS A 148 7.49 -3.00 6.64
C LYS A 148 8.55 -3.39 7.66
N GLN A 149 9.78 -3.63 7.21
CA GLN A 149 10.89 -3.95 8.11
C GLN A 149 11.24 -2.79 9.05
N ARG A 150 11.12 -1.54 8.60
CA ARG A 150 11.36 -0.35 9.42
C ARG A 150 10.31 -0.20 10.53
N PHE A 151 9.02 -0.31 10.19
CA PHE A 151 7.94 0.03 11.12
C PHE A 151 7.48 -1.13 11.99
N ASP A 152 7.65 -2.38 11.55
CA ASP A 152 7.36 -3.58 12.35
C ASP A 152 5.96 -3.60 13.00
N ARG A 153 4.94 -2.98 12.37
CA ARG A 153 3.60 -2.88 12.95
C ARG A 153 2.94 -4.26 13.05
N VAL A 154 2.40 -4.56 14.23
CA VAL A 154 1.54 -5.73 14.48
C VAL A 154 0.24 -5.66 13.66
N ARG A 155 -0.38 -6.81 13.38
CA ARG A 155 -1.64 -6.90 12.61
C ARG A 155 -2.86 -6.57 13.49
N PRO A 156 -3.96 -6.04 12.91
CA PRO A 156 -5.16 -5.68 13.68
C PRO A 156 -5.73 -6.80 14.54
N SER A 157 -5.98 -7.98 13.94
CA SER A 157 -6.54 -9.13 14.66
C SER A 157 -5.64 -9.65 15.79
N VAL A 158 -4.31 -9.54 15.65
CA VAL A 158 -3.35 -9.92 16.69
C VAL A 158 -3.36 -8.92 17.85
N LEU A 159 -3.37 -7.61 17.55
CA LEU A 159 -3.46 -6.58 18.57
C LEU A 159 -4.82 -6.63 19.28
N ALA A 160 -5.91 -6.79 18.54
CA ALA A 160 -7.26 -6.90 19.07
C ALA A 160 -7.40 -8.05 20.06
N GLY A 161 -6.85 -9.23 19.75
CA GLY A 161 -6.85 -10.37 20.67
C GLY A 161 -6.13 -10.07 22.00
N ARG A 162 -5.07 -9.24 21.99
CA ARG A 162 -4.39 -8.79 23.22
C ARG A 162 -5.18 -7.75 24.01
N LEU A 163 -6.04 -6.99 23.32
CA LEU A 163 -6.87 -5.95 23.90
C LEU A 163 -8.30 -6.42 24.20
N GLU A 164 -8.57 -7.72 24.04
CA GLU A 164 -9.91 -8.33 24.23
C GLU A 164 -11.00 -7.69 23.34
N ILE A 165 -10.61 -7.17 22.17
CA ILE A 165 -11.52 -6.63 21.15
C ILE A 165 -11.93 -7.77 20.22
N PRO A 166 -13.24 -7.95 19.91
CA PRO A 166 -13.74 -9.09 19.15
C PRO A 166 -13.51 -8.98 17.64
N LEU A 167 -12.25 -8.75 17.22
CA LEU A 167 -11.83 -8.70 15.82
C LEU A 167 -11.02 -9.95 15.46
N SER A 168 -11.51 -10.72 14.49
CA SER A 168 -10.81 -11.88 13.93
C SER A 168 -10.28 -11.59 12.51
N SER A 169 -9.43 -12.46 11.97
CA SER A 169 -9.09 -12.45 10.53
C SER A 169 -9.97 -13.43 9.76
N SER A 170 -10.43 -13.08 8.55
CA SER A 170 -11.16 -14.01 7.66
C SER A 170 -10.27 -14.76 6.68
N ILE A 171 -8.97 -14.47 6.68
CA ILE A 171 -7.93 -15.13 5.90
C ILE A 171 -6.72 -15.43 6.79
N GLU A 172 -5.78 -16.23 6.27
CA GLU A 172 -4.51 -16.47 6.96
C GLU A 172 -3.73 -15.16 7.18
N ILE A 173 -3.18 -14.99 8.38
CA ILE A 173 -2.39 -13.81 8.73
C ILE A 173 -1.01 -13.91 8.04
N PRO A 174 -0.64 -12.96 7.17
CA PRO A 174 0.63 -13.05 6.44
C PRO A 174 1.84 -12.98 7.37
N GLY A 175 2.89 -13.75 7.05
CA GLY A 175 4.18 -13.77 7.74
C GLY A 175 5.06 -12.53 7.54
N HIS A 176 4.48 -11.33 7.58
CA HIS A 176 5.20 -10.05 7.55
C HIS A 176 4.38 -8.92 8.21
N PRO A 177 5.03 -7.79 8.60
CA PRO A 177 4.38 -6.67 9.28
C PRO A 177 3.21 -6.04 8.49
N ALA A 178 2.33 -5.37 9.21
CA ALA A 178 1.13 -4.74 8.66
C ALA A 178 1.44 -3.46 7.88
N TYR A 179 2.25 -2.56 8.43
CA TYR A 179 2.39 -1.20 7.88
C TYR A 179 3.61 -1.04 6.96
N PRO A 180 3.47 -0.42 5.78
CA PRO A 180 2.21 -0.06 5.10
C PRO A 180 1.56 -1.29 4.43
N SER A 181 0.30 -1.21 4.01
CA SER A 181 -0.41 -2.31 3.34
C SER A 181 0.22 -2.65 1.99
N GLY A 182 0.62 -3.92 1.81
CA GLY A 182 1.29 -4.35 0.58
C GLY A 182 0.36 -4.43 -0.61
N HIS A 183 -0.84 -4.99 -0.40
CA HIS A 183 -1.90 -5.02 -1.40
C HIS A 183 -2.32 -3.61 -1.82
N ALA A 184 -2.46 -2.66 -0.88
CA ALA A 184 -2.78 -1.29 -1.22
C ALA A 184 -1.65 -0.63 -2.04
N THR A 185 -0.38 -0.76 -1.60
CA THR A 185 0.75 -0.19 -2.36
C THR A 185 0.82 -0.75 -3.77
N GLY A 186 0.71 -2.08 -3.93
CA GLY A 186 0.72 -2.74 -5.22
C GLY A 186 -0.45 -2.32 -6.10
N ALA A 187 -1.67 -2.33 -5.55
CA ALA A 187 -2.88 -2.03 -6.33
C ALA A 187 -2.93 -0.57 -6.77
N TYR A 188 -2.64 0.38 -5.89
CA TYR A 188 -2.56 1.79 -6.26
C TYR A 188 -1.41 2.08 -7.22
N GLY A 189 -0.25 1.44 -7.03
CA GLY A 189 0.89 1.59 -7.95
C GLY A 189 0.56 1.13 -9.37
N LEU A 190 -0.11 -0.02 -9.50
CA LEU A 190 -0.60 -0.51 -10.79
C LEU A 190 -1.68 0.41 -11.38
N ALA A 191 -2.66 0.85 -10.59
CA ALA A 191 -3.70 1.78 -11.04
C ALA A 191 -3.11 3.11 -11.53
N TYR A 192 -2.11 3.66 -10.83
CA TYR A 192 -1.41 4.88 -11.23
C TYR A 192 -0.62 4.74 -12.53
N LEU A 193 -0.16 3.54 -12.88
CA LEU A 193 0.47 3.30 -14.18
C LEU A 193 -0.57 3.04 -15.27
N LEU A 194 -1.65 2.35 -14.95
CA LEU A 194 -2.74 2.09 -15.89
C LEU A 194 -3.46 3.38 -16.32
N GLN A 195 -3.62 4.37 -15.43
CA GLN A 195 -4.14 5.69 -15.84
C GLN A 195 -3.20 6.42 -16.82
N GLU A 196 -1.89 6.17 -16.78
CA GLU A 196 -0.96 6.74 -17.76
C GLU A 196 -1.12 6.06 -19.12
N LEU A 197 -1.50 4.77 -19.14
CA LEU A 197 -1.71 4.00 -20.37
C LEU A 197 -3.09 4.24 -20.99
N ASN A 198 -4.13 4.32 -20.15
CA ASN A 198 -5.52 4.49 -20.55
C ASN A 198 -6.24 5.50 -19.63
N PRO A 199 -6.08 6.81 -19.87
CA PRO A 199 -6.60 7.88 -19.00
C PRO A 199 -8.13 7.88 -18.85
N ASP A 200 -8.86 7.42 -19.88
CA ASP A 200 -10.33 7.41 -19.88
C ASP A 200 -10.91 6.46 -18.82
N GLN A 201 -10.14 5.46 -18.38
CA GLN A 201 -10.52 4.50 -17.34
C GLN A 201 -9.90 4.81 -15.96
N ALA A 202 -9.20 5.94 -15.80
CA ALA A 202 -8.46 6.27 -14.58
C ALA A 202 -9.31 6.16 -13.30
N GLY A 203 -10.54 6.70 -13.31
CA GLY A 203 -11.45 6.61 -12.16
C GLY A 203 -11.78 5.17 -11.77
N ARG A 204 -11.99 4.30 -12.77
CA ARG A 204 -12.30 2.87 -12.54
C ARG A 204 -11.10 2.12 -11.96
N TYR A 205 -9.89 2.42 -12.43
CA TYR A 205 -8.67 1.81 -11.89
C TYR A 205 -8.40 2.20 -10.43
N LEU A 206 -8.63 3.47 -10.07
CA LEU A 206 -8.48 3.93 -8.69
C LEU A 206 -9.53 3.31 -7.76
N GLU A 207 -10.75 3.15 -8.26
CA GLU A 207 -11.82 2.48 -7.52
C GLU A 207 -11.49 0.99 -7.28
N ASP A 208 -10.95 0.30 -8.27
CA ASP A 208 -10.47 -1.07 -8.11
C ASP A 208 -9.32 -1.17 -7.08
N ALA A 209 -8.37 -0.23 -7.10
CA ALA A 209 -7.29 -0.19 -6.11
C ALA A 209 -7.80 0.07 -4.70
N ARG A 210 -8.75 1.00 -4.53
CA ARG A 210 -9.43 1.28 -3.26
C ARG A 210 -10.08 0.02 -2.71
N ARG A 211 -10.89 -0.65 -3.55
CA ARG A 211 -11.60 -1.88 -3.20
C ARG A 211 -10.65 -3.01 -2.77
N ILE A 212 -9.50 -3.18 -3.45
CA ILE A 212 -8.49 -4.19 -3.06
C ILE A 212 -7.91 -3.90 -1.67
N GLY A 213 -7.62 -2.62 -1.37
CA GLY A 213 -7.15 -2.18 -0.05
C GLY A 213 -8.19 -2.43 1.04
N GLU A 214 -9.42 -1.98 0.83
CA GLU A 214 -10.55 -2.15 1.76
C GLU A 214 -10.88 -3.62 2.02
N ASN A 215 -10.76 -4.48 1.00
CA ASN A 215 -10.92 -5.92 1.20
C ASN A 215 -9.92 -6.49 2.22
N ARG A 216 -8.73 -5.89 2.39
CA ARG A 216 -7.79 -6.31 3.44
C ARG A 216 -8.19 -5.80 4.83
N GLU A 217 -8.88 -4.67 4.90
CA GLU A 217 -9.46 -4.14 6.14
C GLU A 217 -10.64 -5.01 6.57
N VAL A 218 -11.59 -5.29 5.67
CA VAL A 218 -12.72 -6.21 5.92
C VAL A 218 -12.22 -7.59 6.36
N ALA A 219 -11.14 -8.08 5.76
CA ALA A 219 -10.50 -9.33 6.14
C ALA A 219 -9.83 -9.31 7.53
N GLY A 220 -9.67 -8.14 8.16
CA GLY A 220 -9.07 -7.99 9.49
C GLY A 220 -7.54 -8.05 9.51
N VAL A 221 -6.87 -7.87 8.36
CA VAL A 221 -5.41 -7.99 8.26
C VAL A 221 -4.68 -6.65 8.09
N HIS A 222 -5.39 -5.56 7.80
CA HIS A 222 -4.82 -4.21 7.71
C HIS A 222 -5.69 -3.18 8.43
N PHE A 223 -5.04 -2.19 9.04
CA PHE A 223 -5.70 -0.98 9.53
C PHE A 223 -5.99 -0.02 8.36
N PRO A 224 -7.01 0.85 8.44
CA PRO A 224 -7.22 1.92 7.46
C PRO A 224 -5.98 2.79 7.23
N SER A 225 -5.21 3.09 8.28
CA SER A 225 -3.93 3.79 8.16
C SER A 225 -2.85 2.99 7.43
N ASP A 226 -2.85 1.66 7.47
CA ASP A 226 -1.95 0.85 6.65
C ASP A 226 -2.29 1.01 5.17
N THR A 227 -3.57 1.00 4.82
CA THR A 227 -4.07 1.16 3.44
C THR A 227 -3.74 2.54 2.89
N GLU A 228 -4.02 3.59 3.65
CA GLU A 228 -3.73 4.96 3.24
C GLU A 228 -2.22 5.20 3.08
N ALA A 229 -1.40 4.67 4.00
CA ALA A 229 0.04 4.73 3.85
C ALA A 229 0.53 3.95 2.62
N GLY A 230 -0.11 2.82 2.27
CA GLY A 230 0.18 2.08 1.05
C GLY A 230 -0.12 2.91 -0.21
N ARG A 231 -1.25 3.60 -0.24
CA ARG A 231 -1.61 4.53 -1.33
C ARG A 231 -0.59 5.67 -1.50
N LEU A 232 -0.23 6.32 -0.39
CA LEU A 232 0.75 7.41 -0.39
C LEU A 232 2.16 6.94 -0.81
N LEU A 233 2.56 5.75 -0.36
CA LEU A 233 3.83 5.15 -0.75
C LEU A 233 3.84 4.80 -2.24
N ALA A 234 2.74 4.24 -2.75
CA ALA A 234 2.59 3.93 -4.18
C ALA A 234 2.78 5.16 -5.06
N ARG A 235 2.20 6.32 -4.67
CA ARG A 235 2.38 7.58 -5.41
C ARG A 235 3.85 7.98 -5.48
N GLN A 236 4.55 7.99 -4.34
CA GLN A 236 5.97 8.33 -4.27
C GLN A 236 6.83 7.39 -5.13
N ILE A 237 6.54 6.09 -5.10
CA ILE A 237 7.25 5.10 -5.91
C ILE A 237 7.00 5.37 -7.39
N VAL A 238 5.75 5.55 -7.82
CA VAL A 238 5.43 5.81 -9.22
C VAL A 238 6.04 7.13 -9.70
N ASP A 239 6.05 8.19 -8.89
CA ASP A 239 6.77 9.43 -9.21
C ASP A 239 8.27 9.18 -9.41
N GLY A 240 8.88 8.36 -8.54
CA GLY A 240 10.26 7.92 -8.67
C GLY A 240 10.51 7.14 -9.96
N LEU A 241 9.61 6.22 -10.33
CA LEU A 241 9.69 5.46 -11.58
C LEU A 241 9.59 6.38 -12.80
N LEU A 242 8.64 7.32 -12.80
CA LEU A 242 8.43 8.28 -13.89
C LEU A 242 9.55 9.32 -14.00
N SER A 243 10.39 9.50 -12.98
CA SER A 243 11.60 10.30 -13.06
C SER A 243 12.77 9.61 -13.79
N ASN A 244 12.66 8.29 -14.04
CA ASN A 244 13.68 7.50 -14.70
C ASN A 244 13.44 7.43 -16.23
N SER A 245 14.37 7.96 -17.03
CA SER A 245 14.21 8.01 -18.48
C SER A 245 14.07 6.65 -19.16
N SER A 246 14.66 5.58 -18.61
CA SER A 246 14.51 4.23 -19.13
C SER A 246 13.13 3.65 -18.84
N PHE A 247 12.57 3.94 -17.66
CA PHE A 247 11.20 3.55 -17.34
C PHE A 247 10.19 4.31 -18.19
N VAL A 248 10.40 5.62 -18.42
CA VAL A 248 9.55 6.42 -19.31
C VAL A 248 9.56 5.85 -20.73
N ARG A 249 10.69 5.35 -21.25
CA ARG A 249 10.71 4.67 -22.55
C ARG A 249 9.82 3.41 -22.57
N LEU A 250 9.85 2.60 -21.52
CA LEU A 250 8.95 1.44 -21.40
C LEU A 250 7.47 1.87 -21.36
N LEU A 251 7.18 2.97 -20.67
CA LEU A 251 5.81 3.51 -20.62
C LEU A 251 5.33 3.94 -22.00
N GLU A 252 6.16 4.66 -22.77
CA GLU A 252 5.80 5.10 -24.12
C GLU A 252 5.64 3.93 -25.10
N GLU A 253 6.45 2.87 -24.97
CA GLU A 253 6.26 1.63 -25.72
C GLU A 253 4.92 0.96 -25.36
N ALA A 254 4.60 0.86 -24.06
CA ALA A 254 3.34 0.30 -23.58
C ALA A 254 2.13 1.12 -24.03
N ARG A 255 2.19 2.46 -24.04
CA ARG A 255 1.11 3.34 -24.55
C ARG A 255 0.69 2.99 -25.97
N SER A 256 1.56 2.40 -26.80
CA SER A 256 1.22 1.99 -28.16
C SER A 256 0.20 0.84 -28.24
N GLU A 257 0.03 0.07 -27.16
CA GLU A 257 -0.91 -1.06 -27.07
C GLU A 257 -2.33 -0.64 -26.64
N TRP A 258 -2.52 0.62 -26.22
CA TRP A 258 -3.78 1.15 -25.67
C TRP A 258 -4.45 2.20 -26.58
N LYS A 259 -4.08 2.22 -27.87
CA LYS A 259 -4.63 3.12 -28.90
C LYS A 259 -5.75 2.50 -29.70
#